data_AF-A0AA94HTG0-F1
#
_entry.id   AF-A0AA94HTG0-F1
#
_cell.length_a   1.000
_cell.length_b   1.000
_cell.length_c   1.000
_cell.angle_alpha   90.00
_cell.angle_beta   90.00
_cell.angle_gamma   90.00
#
_symmetry.space_group_name_H-M   'P 1'
#
loop_
_entity.id
_entity.type
_entity.pdbx_description
1 polymer ?
#
loop_
_entity_poly.entity_id
_entity_poly.type
_entity_poly.pdbx_seq_one_letter_code
_entity_poly.pdbx_strand_id
1 'polypeptide(L)' 'VQGPQDRPQDKAMLNGGGSKPASPKQVGLVKKIAQEKGQPAEALSYKDFGKDLAQLTGAEINTLIRTLKGSH' A
#
# COMPACT_ATOMS: atom_id res chain seq x y z
N VAL A 1 -10.45 1.81 -31.90
CA VAL A 1 -10.71 2.20 -30.49
C VAL A 1 -10.62 0.95 -29.63
N GLN A 2 -9.59 0.83 -28.79
CA GLN A 2 -9.46 -0.31 -27.88
C GLN A 2 -9.01 0.24 -26.53
N GLY A 3 -9.87 0.10 -25.53
CA GLY A 3 -9.77 0.74 -24.21
C GLY A 3 -8.56 0.25 -23.39
N PRO A 4 -8.21 0.97 -22.32
CA PRO A 4 -7.06 0.61 -21.49
C PRO A 4 -7.32 -0.75 -20.84
N GLN A 5 -6.48 -1.70 -21.22
CA GLN A 5 -6.47 -3.07 -20.74
C GLN A 5 -6.27 -3.09 -19.23
N ASP A 6 -7.24 -3.70 -18.56
CA ASP A 6 -7.17 -4.20 -17.20
C ASP A 6 -5.83 -4.92 -17.01
N ARG A 7 -4.93 -4.33 -16.23
CA ARG A 7 -3.68 -4.99 -15.87
C ARG A 7 -4.02 -6.02 -14.80
N PRO A 8 -3.84 -7.32 -15.04
CA PRO A 8 -3.77 -8.27 -13.94
C PRO A 8 -2.48 -7.94 -13.20
N GLN A 9 -2.57 -7.06 -12.21
CA GLN A 9 -1.50 -6.88 -11.25
C GLN A 9 -1.50 -8.17 -10.44
N ASP A 10 -0.65 -9.10 -10.82
CA ASP A 10 -0.25 -10.27 -10.06
C ASP A 10 0.13 -9.86 -8.64
N LYS A 11 -0.90 -9.79 -7.79
CA LYS A 11 -0.90 -9.46 -6.37
C LYS A 11 -0.11 -10.47 -5.52
N ALA A 12 0.56 -11.45 -6.14
CA ALA A 12 1.29 -12.53 -5.48
C ALA A 12 2.80 -12.27 -5.33
N MET A 13 3.39 -11.27 -6.02
CA MET A 13 4.84 -11.00 -5.91
C MET A 13 5.23 -10.06 -4.75
N LEU A 14 4.27 -9.57 -3.97
CA LEU A 14 4.52 -8.72 -2.79
C LEU A 14 4.86 -9.56 -1.53
N ASN A 15 5.82 -10.48 -1.64
CA ASN A 15 6.54 -11.01 -0.47
C ASN A 15 7.60 -9.99 0.05
N GLY A 16 7.49 -8.73 -0.38
CA GLY A 16 7.15 -7.64 0.55
C GLY A 16 8.18 -7.28 1.62
N GLY A 17 9.49 -7.35 1.34
CA GLY A 17 10.53 -6.62 2.07
C GLY A 17 10.80 -7.00 3.53
N GLY A 18 9.93 -7.75 4.21
CA GLY A 18 10.08 -8.09 5.62
C GLY A 18 10.33 -6.84 6.47
N SER A 19 11.44 -6.85 7.22
CA SER A 19 11.92 -5.73 8.05
C SER A 19 12.62 -4.60 7.27
N LYS A 20 12.79 -4.73 5.94
CA LYS A 20 13.39 -3.66 5.13
C LYS A 20 12.40 -2.51 4.91
N PRO A 21 12.90 -1.27 4.71
CA PRO A 21 12.07 -0.15 4.34
C PRO A 21 11.20 -0.46 3.12
N ALA A 22 9.97 0.04 3.11
CA ALA A 22 9.06 -0.15 2.00
C ALA A 22 9.60 0.47 0.71
N SER A 23 9.37 -0.21 -0.41
CA SER A 23 9.77 0.33 -1.71
C SER A 23 8.90 1.53 -2.10
N PRO A 24 9.43 2.55 -2.83
CA PRO A 24 8.66 3.69 -3.30
C PRO A 24 7.38 3.31 -4.07
N LYS A 25 7.41 2.18 -4.78
CA LYS A 25 6.22 1.64 -5.49
C LYS A 25 5.10 1.26 -4.52
N GLN A 26 5.44 0.66 -3.38
CA GLN A 26 4.45 0.26 -2.38
C GLN A 26 3.88 1.49 -1.66
N VAL A 27 4.71 2.49 -1.38
CA VAL A 27 4.28 3.80 -0.83
C VAL A 27 3.29 4.48 -1.78
N GLY A 28 3.63 4.56 -3.08
CA GLY A 28 2.75 5.14 -4.09
C GLY A 28 1.41 4.40 -4.22
N LEU A 29 1.44 3.06 -4.13
CA LEU A 29 0.22 2.26 -4.16
C LEU A 29 -0.69 2.52 -2.96
N VAL A 30 -0.15 2.57 -1.74
CA VAL A 30 -0.94 2.88 -0.54
C VAL A 30 -1.51 4.28 -0.61
N LYS A 31 -0.74 5.28 -1.04
CA LYS A 31 -1.22 6.66 -1.21
C LYS A 31 -2.40 6.72 -2.19
N LYS A 32 -2.30 6.02 -3.32
CA LYS A 32 -3.36 5.95 -4.31
C LYS A 32 -4.64 5.35 -3.72
N ILE A 33 -4.55 4.16 -3.11
CA ILE A 33 -5.74 3.47 -2.58
C ILE A 33 -6.37 4.27 -1.42
N ALA A 34 -5.53 4.85 -0.55
CA ALA A 34 -6.01 5.66 0.57
C ALA A 34 -6.74 6.91 0.06
N GLN A 35 -6.19 7.59 -0.96
CA GLN A 35 -6.84 8.73 -1.61
C GLN A 35 -8.17 8.33 -2.26
N GLU A 36 -8.25 7.18 -2.94
CA GLU A 36 -9.50 6.65 -3.52
C GLU A 36 -10.57 6.39 -2.45
N LYS A 37 -10.16 6.13 -1.20
CA LYS A 37 -11.04 5.95 -0.04
C LYS A 37 -11.32 7.23 0.76
N GLY A 38 -10.76 8.36 0.35
CA GLY A 38 -10.89 9.62 1.09
C GLY A 38 -10.14 9.63 2.44
N GLN A 39 -9.12 8.78 2.61
CA GLN A 39 -8.31 8.71 3.83
C GLN A 39 -6.85 9.03 3.51
N PRO A 40 -6.16 9.86 4.30
CA PRO A 40 -4.73 10.12 4.09
C PRO A 40 -3.90 8.91 4.53
N ALA A 41 -3.01 8.44 3.65
CA ALA A 41 -2.13 7.31 3.92
C ALA A 41 -1.17 7.58 5.10
N GLU A 42 -0.70 8.81 5.27
CA GLU A 42 0.08 9.22 6.44
C GLU A 42 -0.70 9.01 7.75
N ALA A 43 -1.97 9.42 7.81
CA ALA A 43 -2.78 9.25 9.01
C ALA A 43 -3.02 7.77 9.34
N LEU A 44 -3.23 6.92 8.33
CA LEU A 44 -3.35 5.48 8.53
C LEU A 44 -2.04 4.86 9.03
N SER A 45 -0.91 5.30 8.48
CA SER A 45 0.42 4.84 8.92
C SER A 45 0.67 5.19 10.39
N TYR A 46 0.36 6.42 10.77
CA TYR A 46 0.51 6.87 12.15
C TYR A 46 -0.48 6.19 13.09
N LYS A 47 -1.72 5.95 12.65
CA LYS A 47 -2.76 5.28 13.45
C LYS A 47 -2.42 3.82 13.72
N ASP A 48 -1.95 3.08 12.72
CA ASP A 48 -1.71 1.63 12.84
C ASP A 48 -0.29 1.30 13.36
N PHE A 49 0.72 2.14 13.07
CA PHE A 49 2.13 1.87 13.39
C PHE A 49 2.85 2.96 14.18
N GLY A 50 2.23 4.12 14.42
CA GLY A 50 2.84 5.23 15.19
C GLY A 50 4.02 5.91 14.50
N LYS A 51 4.14 5.79 13.17
CA LYS A 51 5.25 6.36 12.40
C LYS A 51 4.83 6.79 11.01
N ASP A 52 5.67 7.60 10.38
CA ASP A 52 5.43 8.10 9.04
C ASP A 52 5.40 7.00 7.99
N LEU A 53 4.61 7.22 6.95
CA LEU A 53 4.46 6.30 5.83
C LEU A 53 5.82 5.94 5.18
N ALA A 54 6.77 6.89 5.15
CA ALA A 54 8.11 6.69 4.61
C ALA A 54 9.01 5.80 5.49
N GLN A 55 8.66 5.64 6.77
CA GLN A 55 9.39 4.81 7.74
C GLN A 55 8.82 3.40 7.86
N LEU A 56 7.72 3.12 7.17
CA LEU A 56 7.15 1.78 7.17
C LEU A 56 8.03 0.80 6.42
N THR A 57 8.06 -0.41 6.95
CA THR A 57 8.69 -1.55 6.29
C THR A 57 7.81 -2.12 5.18
N GLY A 58 8.41 -2.95 4.33
CA GLY A 58 7.67 -3.65 3.28
C GLY A 58 6.49 -4.47 3.83
N ALA A 59 6.64 -5.07 5.02
CA ALA A 59 5.59 -5.82 5.69
C ALA A 59 4.44 -4.91 6.16
N GLU A 60 4.76 -3.80 6.84
CA GLU A 60 3.77 -2.88 7.41
C GLU A 60 2.95 -2.17 6.32
N ILE A 61 3.60 -1.72 5.24
CA ILE A 61 2.86 -1.18 4.10
C ILE A 61 1.99 -2.25 3.45
N ASN A 62 2.43 -3.50 3.36
CA ASN A 62 1.59 -4.56 2.80
C ASN A 62 0.34 -4.80 3.66
N THR A 63 0.47 -4.71 4.98
CA THR A 63 -0.67 -4.73 5.92
C THR A 63 -1.63 -3.57 5.67
N LEU A 64 -1.13 -2.35 5.47
CA LEU A 64 -1.98 -1.21 5.10
C LEU A 64 -2.69 -1.43 3.77
N ILE A 65 -1.99 -1.94 2.75
CA ILE A 65 -2.57 -2.23 1.43
C ILE A 65 -3.73 -3.24 1.57
N ARG A 66 -3.55 -4.30 2.37
CA ARG A 66 -4.60 -5.31 2.62
C ARG A 66 -5.80 -4.72 3.36
N THR A 67 -5.53 -3.95 4.41
CA THR A 67 -6.56 -3.25 5.21
C THR A 67 -7.37 -2.30 4.33
N LEU A 68 -6.68 -1.47 3.52
CA LEU A 68 -7.31 -0.55 2.60
C LEU A 68 -8.12 -1.26 1.52
N LYS A 69 -7.68 -2.43 1.03
CA LYS A 69 -8.41 -3.20 0.02
C LYS A 69 -9.57 -4.03 0.60
N GLY A 70 -9.73 -4.07 1.92
CA GLY A 70 -10.77 -4.89 2.57
C GLY A 70 -10.59 -6.39 2.31
N SER A 71 -9.37 -6.83 1.99
CA SER A 71 -9.06 -8.26 1.82
C SER A 71 -8.75 -8.83 3.20
N HIS A 72 -9.79 -9.29 3.89
CA HIS A 72 -9.70 -10.05 5.14
C HIS A 72 -9.55 -11.54 4.83
#